data_AF-A0A832Z971-F1
#
_entry.id   AF-A0A832Z971-F1
#
_cell.length_a   1.000
_cell.length_b   1.000
_cell.length_c   1.000
_cell.angle_alpha   90.00
_cell.angle_beta   90.00
_cell.angle_gamma   90.00
#
_symmetry.space_group_name_H-M   'P 1'
#
loop_
_entity.id
_entity.type
_entity.pdbx_description
1 polymer ?
#
loop_
_entity_poly.entity_id
_entity_poly.type
_entity_poly.pdbx_seq_one_letter_code
_entity_poly.pdbx_strand_id
1 'polypeptide(L)'
;MLKRRPVNTVFYNSIYYAGGWAMEPYPIVRDGKVVGCVVSGSDLTIVEDLRGDRRTILWFSSERGAVVDSLLVGGRLYAPNGLYVDVGQWVEVMPFQPYHSFSSIDDYLQWFVSVAGEVLHGKKVVVGFSGGKDSLVASYVLSLASKKLDFKLILVYSHVPFLESEKNKDFVEKAANSLGVDLVEVGPPRPIFREYMFREGLPYRGTRWCTYL
;
A
#
# COMPACT_ATOMS: atom_id res chain seq x y z
N MET A 1 13.49 -11.46 38.09
CA MET A 1 14.17 -11.10 36.82
C MET A 1 13.51 -11.88 35.68
N LEU A 2 12.56 -11.27 34.95
CA LEU A 2 11.87 -11.92 33.83
C LEU A 2 12.84 -12.00 32.63
N LYS A 3 13.38 -13.18 32.36
CA LYS A 3 14.13 -13.44 31.12
C LYS A 3 13.17 -13.30 29.93
N ARG A 4 13.34 -12.25 29.13
CA ARG A 4 12.67 -12.12 27.83
C ARG A 4 13.08 -13.32 26.98
N ARG A 5 12.12 -14.16 26.58
CA ARG A 5 12.36 -15.23 25.60
C ARG A 5 12.68 -14.59 24.25
N PRO A 6 13.65 -15.11 23.48
CA PRO A 6 13.90 -14.63 22.13
C PRO A 6 12.64 -14.83 21.29
N VAL A 7 12.14 -13.74 20.70
CA VAL A 7 11.03 -13.80 19.75
C VAL A 7 11.60 -14.38 18.45
N ASN A 8 11.07 -15.53 18.02
CA ASN A 8 11.51 -16.22 16.80
C ASN A 8 10.64 -15.89 15.56
N THR A 9 9.70 -14.95 15.73
CA THR A 9 8.73 -14.57 14.72
C THR A 9 8.75 -13.06 14.53
N VAL A 10 8.99 -12.62 13.30
CA VAL A 10 8.87 -11.20 12.91
C VAL A 10 7.55 -11.05 12.16
N PHE A 11 6.72 -10.09 12.59
CA PHE A 11 5.47 -9.74 11.93
C PHE A 11 5.68 -8.49 11.08
N TYR A 12 5.36 -8.58 9.79
CA TYR A 12 5.25 -7.42 8.93
C TYR A 12 3.78 -7.11 8.70
N ASN A 13 3.35 -5.91 9.06
CA ASN A 13 1.96 -5.46 8.89
C ASN A 13 1.97 -4.12 8.16
N SER A 14 1.49 -4.09 6.92
CA SER A 14 1.26 -2.84 6.18
C SER A 14 -0.04 -2.21 6.67
N ILE A 15 -0.01 -1.58 7.85
CA ILE A 15 -1.15 -0.84 8.37
C ILE A 15 -1.15 0.55 7.71
N TYR A 16 -2.12 0.78 6.84
CA TYR A 16 -2.43 2.11 6.30
C TYR A 16 -2.84 3.04 7.45
N TYR A 17 -2.19 4.21 7.55
CA TYR A 17 -2.52 5.24 8.52
C TYR A 17 -3.98 5.70 8.36
N ALA A 18 -4.71 5.73 9.48
CA ALA A 18 -6.07 6.22 9.56
C ALA A 18 -6.08 7.76 9.64
N GLY A 19 -6.04 8.44 8.50
CA GLY A 19 -6.20 9.90 8.42
C GLY A 19 -5.96 10.39 6.99
N GLY A 20 -7.00 10.93 6.35
CA GLY A 20 -6.90 11.51 5.01
C GLY A 20 -6.91 10.51 3.84
N TRP A 21 -7.46 10.93 2.70
CA TRP A 21 -7.18 10.30 1.41
C TRP A 21 -5.83 10.85 0.94
N ALA A 22 -4.77 10.52 1.67
CA ALA A 22 -3.44 10.94 1.29
C ALA A 22 -3.07 10.18 0.02
N MET A 23 -2.97 10.90 -1.08
CA MET A 23 -2.71 10.31 -2.39
C MET A 23 -1.22 10.02 -2.48
N GLU A 24 -0.90 8.75 -2.72
CA GLU A 24 0.48 8.29 -2.77
C GLU A 24 1.21 8.89 -3.98
N PRO A 25 2.30 9.64 -3.78
CA PRO A 25 3.13 10.14 -4.88
C PRO A 25 3.88 8.99 -5.56
N TYR A 26 3.68 8.85 -6.86
CA TYR A 26 4.44 7.92 -7.70
C TYR A 26 5.69 8.60 -8.25
N PRO A 27 6.89 8.02 -8.11
CA PRO A 27 8.13 8.63 -8.60
C PRO A 27 8.13 8.74 -10.13
N ILE A 28 8.57 9.88 -10.65
CA ILE A 28 8.97 10.03 -12.06
C ILE A 28 10.43 9.66 -12.14
N VAL A 29 10.75 8.61 -12.90
CA VAL A 29 12.13 8.14 -13.08
C VAL A 29 12.60 8.44 -14.50
N ARG A 30 13.77 9.08 -14.63
CA ARG A 30 14.49 9.29 -15.89
C ARG A 30 15.95 8.87 -15.70
N ASP A 31 16.44 8.02 -16.59
CA ASP A 31 17.81 7.50 -16.55
C ASP A 31 18.21 6.93 -15.17
N GLY A 32 17.29 6.19 -14.54
CA GLY A 32 17.50 5.58 -13.22
C GLY A 32 17.46 6.56 -12.04
N LYS A 33 17.21 7.85 -12.27
CA LYS A 33 17.11 8.88 -11.24
C LYS A 33 15.67 9.33 -11.07
N VAL A 34 15.26 9.49 -9.81
CA VAL A 34 14.00 10.17 -9.49
C VAL A 34 14.17 11.65 -9.84
N VAL A 35 13.25 12.19 -10.65
CA VAL A 35 13.25 13.60 -11.09
C VAL A 35 12.03 14.38 -10.62
N GLY A 36 11.08 13.70 -9.98
CA GLY A 36 9.85 14.28 -9.48
C GLY A 36 8.87 13.20 -9.02
N CYS A 37 7.62 13.57 -8.83
CA CYS A 37 6.52 12.66 -8.56
C CYS A 37 5.23 13.07 -9.29
N VAL A 38 4.35 12.10 -9.43
CA VAL A 38 2.97 12.28 -9.89
C VAL A 38 2.05 11.81 -8.78
N VAL A 39 1.10 12.66 -8.40
CA VAL A 39 0.02 12.32 -7.48
C VAL A 39 -1.27 12.44 -8.26
N SER A 40 -2.05 11.38 -8.38
CA SER A 40 -3.24 11.41 -9.24
C SER A 40 -4.48 10.86 -8.54
N GLY A 41 -5.46 11.71 -8.30
CA GLY A 41 -6.83 11.38 -7.88
C GLY A 41 -7.75 11.12 -9.07
N SER A 42 -9.06 11.09 -8.82
CA SER A 42 -10.09 10.93 -9.86
C SER A 42 -10.14 12.11 -10.82
N ASP A 43 -10.12 13.33 -10.27
CA ASP A 43 -10.37 14.55 -11.03
C ASP A 43 -9.13 15.44 -11.14
N LEU A 44 -8.11 15.19 -10.32
CA LEU A 44 -6.91 16.01 -10.25
C LEU A 44 -5.64 15.17 -10.33
N THR A 45 -4.68 15.63 -11.13
CA THR A 45 -3.30 15.12 -11.11
C THR A 45 -2.36 16.26 -10.79
N ILE A 46 -1.46 16.05 -9.85
CA ILE A 46 -0.34 16.92 -9.54
C ILE A 46 0.92 16.26 -10.07
N VAL A 47 1.72 17.03 -10.81
CA VAL A 47 3.05 16.66 -11.24
C VAL A 47 4.01 17.65 -10.60
N GLU A 48 4.93 17.16 -9.78
CA GLU A 48 5.90 18.00 -9.08
C GLU A 48 7.31 17.49 -9.39
N ASP A 49 8.24 18.38 -9.69
CA ASP A 49 9.64 18.02 -9.84
C ASP A 49 10.42 18.17 -8.50
N LEU A 50 11.66 17.70 -8.45
CA LEU A 50 12.48 17.82 -7.24
C LEU A 50 12.89 19.26 -6.88
N ARG A 51 12.61 20.24 -7.75
CA ARG A 51 12.87 21.67 -7.51
C ARG A 51 11.65 22.37 -6.92
N GLY A 52 10.52 21.68 -6.80
CA GLY A 52 9.24 22.22 -6.34
C GLY A 52 8.41 22.84 -7.47
N ASP A 53 8.81 22.68 -8.73
CA ASP A 53 7.97 23.11 -9.86
C ASP A 53 6.77 22.17 -9.95
N ARG A 54 5.61 22.73 -9.64
CA ARG A 54 4.34 22.01 -9.58
C ARG A 54 3.45 22.36 -10.76
N ARG A 55 2.79 21.34 -11.30
CA ARG A 55 1.70 21.45 -12.28
C ARG A 55 0.47 20.72 -11.75
N THR A 56 -0.65 21.40 -11.76
CA THR A 56 -1.95 20.90 -11.33
C THR A 56 -2.84 20.74 -12.56
N ILE A 57 -3.25 19.52 -12.85
CA ILE A 57 -4.10 19.17 -13.99
C ILE A 57 -5.49 18.81 -13.45
N LEU A 58 -6.52 19.52 -13.90
CA LEU A 58 -7.92 19.18 -13.67
C LEU A 58 -8.45 18.41 -14.86
N TRP A 59 -8.95 17.20 -14.63
CA TRP A 59 -9.53 16.32 -15.64
C TRP A 59 -11.03 16.57 -15.78
N PHE A 60 -11.49 16.70 -17.01
CA PHE A 60 -12.92 16.81 -17.35
C PHE A 60 -13.45 15.50 -17.96
N SER A 61 -12.54 14.63 -18.39
CA SER A 61 -12.82 13.26 -18.84
C SER A 61 -11.56 12.40 -18.73
N SER A 62 -11.66 11.10 -19.05
CA SER A 62 -10.53 10.17 -19.07
C SER A 62 -9.38 10.53 -20.02
N GLU A 63 -9.62 11.44 -20.97
CA GLU A 63 -8.65 11.82 -22.00
C GLU A 63 -8.37 13.33 -22.07
N ARG A 64 -9.14 14.15 -21.33
CA ARG A 64 -9.05 15.61 -21.43
C ARG A 64 -8.91 16.23 -20.06
N GLY A 65 -7.83 16.98 -19.88
CA GLY A 65 -7.60 17.82 -18.72
C GLY A 65 -6.93 19.14 -19.10
N ALA A 66 -6.96 20.10 -18.19
CA ALA A 66 -6.29 21.39 -18.34
C ALA A 66 -5.34 21.64 -17.16
N VAL A 67 -4.22 22.29 -17.46
CA VAL A 67 -3.31 22.83 -16.44
C VAL A 67 -3.99 24.07 -15.84
N VAL A 68 -4.23 24.05 -14.53
CA VAL A 68 -5.03 25.07 -13.83
C VAL A 68 -4.20 25.95 -12.89
N ASP A 69 -2.88 25.83 -12.87
CA ASP A 69 -2.01 26.54 -11.93
C ASP A 69 -2.19 28.07 -11.98
N SER A 70 -2.41 28.64 -13.17
CA SER A 70 -2.68 30.08 -13.34
C SER A 70 -4.05 30.54 -12.82
N LEU A 71 -4.96 29.60 -12.57
CA LEU A 71 -6.30 29.85 -12.04
C LEU A 71 -6.36 29.69 -10.51
N LEU A 72 -5.27 29.20 -9.88
CA LEU A 72 -5.20 29.00 -8.45
C LEU A 72 -4.92 30.32 -7.72
N VAL A 73 -5.77 30.65 -6.76
CA VAL A 73 -5.55 31.78 -5.84
C VAL A 73 -5.44 31.22 -4.42
N GLY A 74 -4.23 31.21 -3.87
CA GLY A 74 -3.95 30.62 -2.55
C GLY A 74 -4.27 29.12 -2.48
N GLY A 75 -4.06 28.38 -3.57
CA GLY A 75 -4.36 26.94 -3.65
C GLY A 75 -5.82 26.59 -3.91
N ARG A 76 -6.67 27.58 -4.23
CA ARG A 76 -8.10 27.39 -4.48
C ARG A 76 -8.49 27.73 -5.91
N LEU A 77 -9.42 26.95 -6.47
CA LEU A 77 -10.11 27.25 -7.71
C LEU A 77 -11.46 27.87 -7.39
N TYR A 78 -11.77 29.01 -8.01
CA TYR A 78 -13.04 29.72 -7.79
C TYR A 78 -13.95 29.55 -9.00
N ALA A 79 -15.21 29.22 -8.73
CA ALA A 79 -16.28 29.29 -9.70
C ALA A 79 -16.80 30.74 -9.83
N PRO A 80 -17.45 31.11 -10.95
CA PRO A 80 -17.97 32.46 -11.15
C PRO A 80 -18.97 32.95 -10.09
N ASN A 81 -19.64 32.02 -9.40
CA ASN A 81 -20.59 32.32 -8.32
C ASN A 81 -19.93 32.48 -6.93
N GLY A 82 -18.59 32.48 -6.87
CA GLY A 82 -17.83 32.64 -5.62
C GLY A 82 -17.64 31.35 -4.81
N LEU A 83 -18.22 30.21 -5.24
CA LEU A 83 -17.87 28.91 -4.66
C LEU A 83 -16.41 28.59 -4.99
N TYR A 84 -15.74 27.84 -4.11
CA TYR A 84 -14.37 27.43 -4.36
C TYR A 84 -14.14 25.97 -3.99
N VAL A 85 -13.11 25.40 -4.62
CA VAL A 85 -12.54 24.11 -4.28
C VAL A 85 -11.13 24.34 -3.75
N ASP A 86 -10.84 23.80 -2.57
CA ASP A 86 -9.49 23.76 -2.03
C ASP A 86 -8.75 22.54 -2.58
N VAL A 87 -7.82 22.80 -3.51
CA VAL A 87 -7.09 21.73 -4.21
C VAL A 87 -6.24 20.91 -3.24
N GLY A 88 -5.73 21.53 -2.17
CA GLY A 88 -4.94 20.83 -1.15
C GLY A 88 -5.76 19.84 -0.33
N GLN A 89 -7.07 20.09 -0.16
CA GLN A 89 -7.97 19.15 0.50
C GLN A 89 -8.43 18.01 -0.41
N TRP A 90 -8.44 18.23 -1.73
CA TRP A 90 -8.80 17.20 -2.71
C TRP A 90 -7.64 16.27 -3.04
N VAL A 91 -6.42 16.79 -2.98
CA VAL A 91 -5.21 16.02 -3.18
C VAL A 91 -4.28 16.29 -2.01
N GLU A 92 -4.49 15.53 -0.93
CA GLU A 92 -3.57 15.52 0.19
C GLU A 92 -2.31 14.78 -0.25
N VAL A 93 -1.29 15.54 -0.66
CA VAL A 93 -0.01 15.00 -1.10
C VAL A 93 0.81 14.62 0.12
N MET A 94 1.13 13.33 0.28
CA MET A 94 2.12 12.94 1.27
C MET A 94 3.49 13.54 0.89
N PRO A 95 4.28 14.05 1.84
CA PRO A 95 5.62 14.52 1.56
C PRO A 95 6.44 13.40 0.91
N PHE A 96 6.80 13.58 -0.36
CA PHE A 96 7.58 12.64 -1.13
C PHE A 96 9.06 12.78 -0.77
N GLN A 97 9.61 11.79 -0.08
CA GLN A 97 11.04 11.72 0.22
C GLN A 97 11.61 10.42 -0.35
N PRO A 98 12.12 10.43 -1.60
CA PRO A 98 12.79 9.28 -2.15
C PRO A 98 14.15 9.14 -1.45
N TYR A 99 14.29 8.12 -0.58
CA TYR A 99 15.55 7.84 0.10
C TYR A 99 16.50 7.00 -0.77
N HIS A 100 15.96 6.03 -1.52
CA HIS A 100 16.74 5.14 -2.36
C HIS A 100 15.96 4.70 -3.61
N SER A 101 16.64 4.64 -4.75
CA SER A 101 16.17 3.95 -5.96
C SER A 101 17.18 2.86 -6.34
N PHE A 102 16.69 1.80 -6.95
CA PHE A 102 17.49 0.66 -7.38
C PHE A 102 17.30 0.45 -8.89
N SER A 103 18.38 0.13 -9.58
CA SER A 103 18.36 -0.11 -11.03
C SER A 103 17.88 -1.52 -11.37
N SER A 104 17.98 -2.44 -10.42
CA SER A 104 17.54 -3.83 -10.57
C SER A 104 17.00 -4.39 -9.27
N ILE A 105 16.23 -5.49 -9.37
CA ILE A 105 15.77 -6.24 -8.20
C ILE A 105 16.94 -6.86 -7.42
N ASP A 106 18.03 -7.24 -8.10
CA ASP A 106 19.20 -7.82 -7.44
C ASP A 106 19.95 -6.79 -6.59
N ASP A 107 20.09 -5.55 -7.06
CA ASP A 107 20.70 -4.46 -6.27
C ASP A 107 19.86 -4.19 -5.01
N TYR A 108 18.54 -4.16 -5.17
CA TYR A 108 17.62 -4.03 -4.05
C TYR A 108 17.75 -5.18 -3.05
N LEU A 109 17.84 -6.43 -3.54
CA LEU A 109 18.01 -7.61 -2.68
C LEU A 109 19.33 -7.59 -1.92
N GLN A 110 20.43 -7.15 -2.55
CA GLN A 110 21.71 -7.03 -1.86
C GLN A 110 21.65 -6.02 -0.72
N TRP A 111 21.03 -4.85 -0.97
CA TRP A 111 20.79 -3.85 0.08
C TRP A 111 19.84 -4.37 1.16
N PHE A 112 18.74 -5.03 0.79
CA PHE A 112 17.79 -5.60 1.75
C PHE A 112 18.47 -6.63 2.66
N VAL A 113 19.29 -7.51 2.09
CA VAL A 113 20.07 -8.51 2.84
C VAL A 113 21.07 -7.85 3.79
N SER A 114 21.75 -6.76 3.38
CA SER A 114 22.72 -6.10 4.25
C SER A 114 22.08 -5.42 5.45
N VAL A 115 20.84 -4.94 5.32
CA VAL A 115 20.11 -4.25 6.40
C VAL A 115 19.33 -5.22 7.28
N ALA A 116 18.69 -6.25 6.70
CA ALA A 116 17.76 -7.13 7.41
C ALA A 116 18.28 -8.56 7.64
N GLY A 117 19.40 -8.95 7.00
CA GLY A 117 19.86 -10.34 6.96
C GLY A 117 20.08 -10.96 8.34
N GLU A 118 20.77 -10.25 9.24
CA GLU A 118 21.03 -10.74 10.60
C GLU A 118 19.74 -10.93 11.41
N VAL A 119 18.76 -10.04 11.21
CA VAL A 119 17.48 -10.09 11.94
C VAL A 119 16.63 -11.28 11.50
N LEU A 120 16.70 -11.62 10.21
CA LEU A 120 15.87 -12.66 9.60
C LEU A 120 16.49 -14.06 9.71
N HIS A 121 17.80 -14.19 9.88
CA HIS A 121 18.49 -15.47 9.92
C HIS A 121 17.93 -16.44 10.99
N GLY A 122 17.62 -17.66 10.57
CA GLY A 122 17.00 -18.73 11.36
C GLY A 122 15.54 -18.48 11.79
N LYS A 123 14.88 -17.43 11.28
CA LYS A 123 13.53 -17.03 11.73
C LYS A 123 12.41 -17.60 10.87
N LYS A 124 11.21 -17.56 11.44
CA LYS A 124 9.96 -17.66 10.68
C LYS A 124 9.42 -16.26 10.47
N VAL A 125 9.26 -15.87 9.22
CA VAL A 125 8.76 -14.55 8.82
C VAL A 125 7.32 -14.72 8.37
N VAL A 126 6.42 -14.01 9.03
CA VAL A 126 4.99 -14.06 8.73
C VAL A 126 4.56 -12.72 8.12
N VAL A 127 3.97 -12.80 6.93
CA VAL A 127 3.51 -11.63 6.17
C VAL A 127 1.99 -11.68 6.03
N GLY A 128 1.32 -10.62 6.44
CA GLY A 128 -0.08 -10.41 6.08
C GLY A 128 -0.18 -10.14 4.58
N PHE A 129 -0.69 -11.12 3.83
CA PHE A 129 -0.79 -11.06 2.38
C PHE A 129 -2.23 -10.78 1.98
N SER A 130 -2.53 -9.53 1.60
CA SER A 130 -3.89 -9.09 1.23
C SER A 130 -4.31 -9.46 -0.21
N GLY A 131 -3.36 -9.92 -1.04
CA GLY A 131 -3.55 -10.01 -2.49
C GLY A 131 -3.39 -8.68 -3.24
N GLY A 132 -3.24 -7.56 -2.54
CA GLY A 132 -2.93 -6.27 -3.14
C GLY A 132 -1.48 -6.15 -3.63
N LYS A 133 -1.25 -5.18 -4.54
CA LYS A 133 0.05 -4.93 -5.21
C LYS A 133 1.23 -4.84 -4.22
N ASP A 134 1.06 -4.11 -3.11
CA ASP A 134 2.15 -3.84 -2.16
C ASP A 134 2.54 -5.11 -1.41
N SER A 135 1.53 -5.83 -0.91
CA SER A 135 1.75 -7.10 -0.23
C SER A 135 2.29 -8.19 -1.15
N LEU A 136 1.95 -8.14 -2.45
CA LEU A 136 2.50 -9.05 -3.47
C LEU A 136 3.99 -8.75 -3.72
N VAL A 137 4.35 -7.49 -3.93
CA VAL A 137 5.75 -7.07 -4.15
C VAL A 137 6.60 -7.40 -2.91
N ALA A 138 6.10 -7.12 -1.71
CA ALA A 138 6.78 -7.47 -0.47
C ALA A 138 6.99 -8.99 -0.35
N SER A 139 5.96 -9.79 -0.66
CA SER A 139 6.04 -11.25 -0.63
C SER A 139 7.03 -11.80 -1.67
N TYR A 140 7.08 -11.20 -2.86
CA TYR A 140 8.03 -11.54 -3.91
C TYR A 140 9.48 -11.26 -3.50
N VAL A 141 9.74 -10.07 -2.96
CA VAL A 141 11.07 -9.72 -2.44
C VAL A 141 11.50 -10.69 -1.35
N LEU A 142 10.62 -10.95 -0.39
CA LEU A 142 10.93 -11.84 0.73
C LEU A 142 11.13 -13.28 0.27
N SER A 143 10.42 -13.75 -0.75
CA SER A 143 10.63 -15.10 -1.30
C SER A 143 11.95 -15.24 -2.05
N LEU A 144 12.43 -14.17 -2.70
CA LEU A 144 13.77 -14.13 -3.26
C LEU A 144 14.85 -14.06 -2.17
N ALA A 145 14.62 -13.24 -1.13
CA ALA A 145 15.52 -13.12 0.00
C ALA A 145 15.63 -14.43 0.79
N SER A 146 14.55 -15.18 0.98
CA SER A 146 14.54 -16.47 1.70
C SER A 146 15.31 -17.58 0.98
N LYS A 147 15.62 -17.40 -0.31
CA LYS A 147 16.51 -18.30 -1.05
C LYS A 147 17.99 -17.99 -0.80
N LYS A 148 18.30 -16.74 -0.45
CA LYS A 148 19.66 -16.26 -0.15
C LYS A 148 19.97 -16.27 1.35
N LEU A 149 18.95 -16.14 2.19
CA LEU A 149 19.01 -16.10 3.64
C LEU A 149 18.26 -17.30 4.22
N ASP A 150 18.82 -17.93 5.23
CA ASP A 150 18.19 -19.04 5.94
C ASP A 150 17.01 -18.51 6.80
N PHE A 151 15.83 -18.33 6.21
CA PHE A 151 14.59 -18.08 6.94
C PHE A 151 13.39 -18.70 6.23
N LYS A 152 12.35 -19.02 6.99
CA LYS A 152 11.11 -19.56 6.45
C LYS A 152 10.08 -18.45 6.29
N LEU A 153 9.64 -18.20 5.06
CA LEU A 153 8.54 -17.28 4.76
C LEU A 153 7.19 -18.00 4.84
N ILE A 154 6.19 -17.36 5.45
CA ILE A 154 4.81 -17.81 5.52
C ILE A 154 3.90 -16.63 5.19
N LEU A 155 3.01 -16.78 4.22
CA LEU A 155 1.97 -15.81 3.91
C LEU A 155 0.71 -16.14 4.70
N VAL A 156 0.09 -15.13 5.28
CA VAL A 156 -1.21 -15.24 5.97
C VAL A 156 -2.22 -14.38 5.24
N TYR A 157 -3.26 -15.00 4.69
CA TYR A 157 -4.37 -14.30 4.05
C TYR A 157 -5.59 -14.35 4.95
N SER A 158 -6.13 -13.19 5.31
CA SER A 158 -7.35 -13.07 6.09
C SER A 158 -8.52 -12.87 5.15
N HIS A 159 -9.27 -13.93 4.86
CA HIS A 159 -10.46 -13.83 4.03
C HIS A 159 -11.66 -13.35 4.84
N VAL A 160 -12.36 -12.34 4.33
CA VAL A 160 -13.55 -11.77 4.97
C VAL A 160 -14.82 -12.29 4.28
N PRO A 161 -15.54 -13.25 4.88
CA PRO A 161 -16.70 -13.85 4.23
C PRO A 161 -17.76 -12.83 3.86
N PHE A 162 -18.48 -13.08 2.76
CA PHE A 162 -19.58 -12.25 2.23
C PHE A 162 -19.17 -10.86 1.70
N LEU A 163 -18.07 -10.27 2.18
CA LEU A 163 -17.56 -8.99 1.69
C LEU A 163 -16.55 -9.16 0.57
N GLU A 164 -15.80 -10.26 0.59
CA GLU A 164 -14.82 -10.57 -0.43
C GLU A 164 -15.31 -11.69 -1.37
N SER A 165 -14.88 -11.60 -2.63
CA SER A 165 -15.13 -12.65 -3.61
C SER A 165 -14.22 -13.86 -3.34
N GLU A 166 -14.72 -15.07 -3.55
CA GLU A 166 -13.89 -16.29 -3.55
C GLU A 166 -12.78 -16.22 -4.62
N LYS A 167 -12.95 -15.42 -5.69
CA LYS A 167 -11.90 -15.15 -6.68
C LYS A 167 -10.62 -14.57 -6.06
N ASN A 168 -10.74 -13.86 -4.93
CA ASN A 168 -9.58 -13.33 -4.23
C ASN A 168 -8.75 -14.47 -3.62
N LYS A 169 -9.39 -15.52 -3.10
CA LYS A 169 -8.68 -16.72 -2.62
C LYS A 169 -7.91 -17.39 -3.74
N ASP A 170 -8.57 -17.62 -4.88
CA ASP A 170 -7.93 -18.23 -6.05
C ASP A 170 -6.69 -17.45 -6.48
N PHE A 171 -6.76 -16.11 -6.45
CA PHE A 171 -5.62 -15.26 -6.75
C PHE A 171 -4.50 -15.40 -5.74
N VAL A 172 -4.81 -15.31 -4.44
CA VAL A 172 -3.84 -15.40 -3.35
C VAL A 172 -3.14 -16.76 -3.35
N GLU A 173 -3.89 -17.84 -3.54
CA GLU A 173 -3.35 -19.20 -3.64
C GLU A 173 -2.41 -19.35 -4.85
N LYS A 174 -2.82 -18.87 -6.04
CA LYS A 174 -1.96 -18.89 -7.22
C LYS A 174 -0.69 -18.08 -7.04
N ALA A 175 -0.78 -16.92 -6.39
CA ALA A 175 0.36 -16.08 -6.09
C ALA A 175 1.33 -16.79 -5.13
N ALA A 176 0.85 -17.34 -4.02
CA ALA A 176 1.67 -18.09 -3.07
C ALA A 176 2.37 -19.30 -3.73
N ASN A 177 1.64 -20.06 -4.53
CA ASN A 177 2.18 -21.20 -5.29
C ASN A 177 3.26 -20.78 -6.27
N SER A 178 3.05 -19.67 -6.99
CA SER A 178 4.03 -19.13 -7.94
C SER A 178 5.30 -18.62 -7.26
N LEU A 179 5.19 -18.14 -6.02
CA LEU A 179 6.34 -17.75 -5.20
C LEU A 179 7.03 -18.94 -4.52
N GLY A 180 6.37 -20.10 -4.45
CA GLY A 180 6.85 -21.28 -3.73
C GLY A 180 6.85 -21.09 -2.21
N VAL A 181 5.81 -20.44 -1.67
CA VAL A 181 5.72 -20.05 -0.26
C VAL A 181 4.47 -20.64 0.38
N ASP A 182 4.58 -21.05 1.66
CA ASP A 182 3.45 -21.55 2.44
C ASP A 182 2.38 -20.46 2.60
N LEU A 183 1.12 -20.80 2.32
CA LEU A 183 -0.05 -19.95 2.55
C LEU A 183 -0.90 -20.50 3.69
N VAL A 184 -1.26 -19.64 4.62
CA VAL A 184 -2.24 -19.91 5.67
C VAL A 184 -3.43 -18.98 5.44
N GLU A 185 -4.57 -19.55 5.04
CA GLU A 185 -5.84 -18.83 5.03
C GLU A 185 -6.43 -18.83 6.44
N VAL A 186 -6.81 -17.66 6.92
CA VAL A 186 -7.55 -17.45 8.15
C VAL A 186 -8.80 -16.63 7.87
N GLY A 187 -9.80 -16.75 8.71
CA GLY A 187 -11.00 -15.94 8.60
C GLY A 187 -12.05 -16.35 9.64
N PRO A 188 -12.98 -15.46 9.97
CA PRO A 188 -14.03 -15.77 10.91
C PRO A 188 -14.98 -16.83 10.33
N PRO A 189 -15.52 -17.74 11.16
CA PRO A 189 -16.54 -18.67 10.72
C PRO A 189 -17.75 -17.92 10.11
N ARG A 190 -18.20 -18.37 8.93
CA ARG A 190 -19.34 -17.74 8.21
C ARG A 190 -20.58 -17.49 9.10
N PRO A 191 -20.99 -18.39 10.01
CA PRO A 191 -22.13 -18.14 10.89
C PRO A 191 -21.93 -16.94 11.82
N ILE A 192 -20.75 -16.82 12.43
CA ILE A 192 -20.40 -15.70 13.34
C ILE A 192 -20.39 -14.39 12.56
N PHE A 193 -19.74 -14.38 11.40
CA PHE A 193 -19.69 -13.17 10.57
C PHE A 193 -21.07 -12.73 10.10
N ARG A 194 -21.94 -13.69 9.74
CA ARG A 194 -23.33 -13.42 9.34
C ARG A 194 -24.14 -12.79 10.48
N GLU A 195 -23.97 -13.28 11.71
CA GLU A 195 -24.62 -12.71 12.90
C GLU A 195 -24.22 -11.24 13.11
N TYR A 196 -22.92 -10.95 13.01
CA TYR A 196 -22.42 -9.57 13.09
C TYR A 196 -22.95 -8.68 11.97
N MET A 197 -23.03 -9.17 10.73
CA MET A 197 -23.63 -8.39 9.64
C MET A 197 -25.10 -8.03 9.89
N PHE A 198 -25.90 -8.92 10.48
CA PHE A 198 -27.29 -8.62 10.82
C PHE A 198 -27.41 -7.64 11.99
N ARG A 199 -26.48 -7.69 12.95
CA ARG A 199 -26.52 -6.85 14.15
C ARG A 199 -25.96 -5.45 13.91
N GLU A 200 -24.80 -5.36 13.28
CA GLU A 200 -24.04 -4.12 13.11
C GLU A 200 -24.23 -3.47 11.72
N GLY A 201 -24.82 -4.21 10.77
CA GLY A 201 -24.89 -3.81 9.36
C GLY A 201 -23.55 -3.97 8.64
N LEU A 202 -23.48 -3.48 7.40
CA LEU A 202 -22.22 -3.48 6.62
C LEU A 202 -21.17 -2.60 7.31
N PRO A 203 -19.89 -3.02 7.36
CA PRO A 203 -18.85 -2.20 7.94
C PRO A 203 -18.68 -0.91 7.14
N TYR A 204 -18.48 0.19 7.84
CA TYR A 204 -18.25 1.51 7.26
C TYR A 204 -17.13 2.25 8.03
N ARG A 205 -16.73 3.41 7.52
CA ARG A 205 -15.68 4.22 8.14
C ARG A 205 -16.14 4.70 9.53
N GLY A 206 -15.42 4.28 10.57
CA GLY A 206 -15.76 4.54 11.98
C GLY A 206 -16.25 3.30 12.73
N THR A 207 -16.77 2.30 12.01
CA THR A 207 -17.33 1.07 12.59
C THR A 207 -16.85 -0.13 11.76
N ARG A 208 -15.55 -0.39 11.82
CA ARG A 208 -14.87 -1.51 11.12
C ARG A 208 -14.85 -2.76 11.99
N TRP A 209 -16.02 -3.20 12.47
CA TRP A 209 -16.11 -4.38 13.35
C TRP A 209 -15.48 -5.64 12.71
N CYS A 210 -15.49 -5.73 11.37
CA CYS A 210 -14.91 -6.84 10.62
C CYS A 210 -13.38 -6.99 10.76
N THR A 211 -12.65 -5.99 11.27
CA THR A 211 -11.19 -6.09 11.48
C THR A 211 -10.81 -6.67 12.84
N TYR A 212 -11.78 -6.99 13.69
CA TYR A 212 -11.57 -7.45 15.07
C TYR A 212 -12.10 -8.86 15.34
N LEU A 213 -12.71 -9.50 14.32
CA LEU A 213 -13.22 -10.88 14.36
C LEU A 213 -12.16 -11.87 13.87
#